data_AF-A0A6A6NZ39-F1
#
_entry.id   AF-A0A6A6NZ39-F1
#
_cell.length_a   1.000
_cell.length_b   1.000
_cell.length_c   1.000
_cell.angle_alpha   90.00
_cell.angle_beta   90.00
_cell.angle_gamma   90.00
#
_symmetry.space_group_name_H-M   'P 1'
#
loop_
_entity.id
_entity.type
_entity.pdbx_description
1 polymer ?
#
loop_
_entity_poly.entity_id
_entity_poly.type
_entity_poly.pdbx_seq_one_letter_code
_entity_poly.pdbx_strand_id
1 'polypeptide(L)' 'MRKPSEAPAAASTAPEPMLQDRRGSVFHRTKTGCSTCRERKVKCDEKRPFCTQCLRRKHHCPFGYSV' A
#
# COMPACT_ATOMS: atom_id res chain seq x y z
N MET A 1 46.56 7.85 -20.08
CA MET A 1 46.26 6.76 -21.03
C MET A 1 45.23 5.83 -20.40
N ARG A 2 44.08 5.62 -21.07
CA ARG A 2 42.86 4.85 -20.69
C ARG A 2 41.93 5.59 -19.71
N LYS A 3 40.64 5.85 -19.97
CA LYS A 3 39.71 5.48 -21.05
C LYS A 3 38.62 6.57 -21.17
N PRO A 4 38.15 6.89 -22.39
CA PRO A 4 37.06 7.84 -22.67
C PRO A 4 35.65 7.24 -22.52
N SER A 5 34.68 8.15 -22.27
CA SER A 5 33.32 8.25 -22.85
C SER A 5 32.57 6.98 -23.31
N GLU A 6 31.42 6.68 -22.67
CA GLU A 6 30.18 6.09 -23.23
C GLU A 6 29.12 6.10 -22.10
N ALA A 7 28.14 7.02 -22.06
CA ALA A 7 26.80 6.99 -22.67
C ALA A 7 25.85 5.91 -22.06
N PRO A 8 24.51 6.07 -22.03
CA PRO A 8 23.68 7.13 -22.62
C PRO A 8 22.62 7.77 -21.69
N ALA A 9 22.04 8.85 -22.21
CA ALA A 9 20.83 9.51 -21.75
C ALA A 9 19.68 8.51 -21.56
N ALA A 10 19.42 8.15 -20.30
CA ALA A 10 18.14 7.58 -19.93
C ALA A 10 17.11 8.71 -19.90
N ALA A 11 16.46 8.90 -21.04
CA ALA A 11 15.14 9.50 -21.09
C ALA A 11 14.21 8.71 -20.15
N SER A 12 14.07 9.16 -18.91
CA SER A 12 12.91 8.84 -18.10
C SER A 12 11.95 9.99 -18.26
N THR A 13 11.15 9.93 -19.32
CA THR A 13 9.82 10.53 -19.38
C THR A 13 9.11 10.04 -18.13
N ALA A 14 9.12 10.84 -17.08
CA ALA A 14 8.24 10.62 -15.94
C ALA A 14 6.81 10.63 -16.52
N PRO A 15 6.00 9.56 -16.39
CA PRO A 15 4.58 9.76 -16.44
C PRO A 15 4.25 10.59 -15.19
N GLU A 16 4.08 11.89 -15.39
CA GLU A 16 3.32 12.75 -14.49
C GLU A 16 2.08 11.95 -14.07
N PRO A 17 1.89 11.60 -12.78
CA PRO A 17 0.63 11.04 -12.34
C PRO A 17 -0.38 12.17 -12.43
N MET A 18 -0.97 12.30 -13.62
CA MET A 18 -2.09 13.15 -13.91
C MET A 18 -3.16 12.89 -12.87
N LEU A 19 -3.44 13.92 -12.09
CA LEU A 19 -4.74 14.18 -11.49
C LEU A 19 -5.35 12.95 -10.81
N GLN A 20 -4.75 12.52 -9.70
CA GLN A 20 -5.48 11.65 -8.79
C GLN A 20 -6.56 12.48 -8.10
N ASP A 21 -7.72 12.50 -8.75
CA ASP A 21 -9.02 12.91 -8.28
C ASP A 21 -9.08 12.99 -6.74
N ARG A 22 -8.90 14.21 -6.23
CA ARG A 22 -9.04 14.55 -4.81
C ARG A 22 -10.51 14.59 -4.38
N ARG A 23 -11.46 14.02 -5.13
CA ARG A 23 -12.75 13.70 -4.54
C ARG A 23 -12.47 12.53 -3.65
N GLY A 24 -12.18 12.83 -2.39
CA GLY A 24 -11.92 11.88 -1.34
C GLY A 24 -12.87 10.74 -1.54
N SER A 25 -12.34 9.63 -2.08
CA SER A 25 -13.08 8.40 -2.25
C SER A 25 -13.68 8.20 -0.89
N VAL A 26 -15.02 8.32 -0.80
CA VAL A 26 -15.75 8.04 0.41
C VAL A 26 -15.37 6.60 0.66
N PHE A 27 -14.35 6.40 1.50
CA PHE A 27 -13.77 5.10 1.71
C PHE A 27 -14.89 4.36 2.40
N HIS A 28 -15.63 3.56 1.63
CA HIS A 28 -16.72 2.75 2.13
C HIS A 28 -16.05 1.86 3.16
N ARG A 29 -16.20 2.24 4.43
CA ARG A 29 -15.55 1.55 5.53
C ARG A 29 -16.04 0.13 5.42
N THR A 30 -15.12 -0.79 5.15
CA THR A 30 -15.48 -2.21 5.10
C THR A 30 -16.11 -2.54 6.45
N LYS A 31 -17.40 -2.88 6.44
CA LYS A 31 -18.20 -3.14 7.65
C LYS A 31 -17.62 -4.28 8.48
N THR A 32 -16.74 -5.07 7.87
CA THR A 32 -16.06 -6.27 8.32
C THR A 32 -14.53 -6.12 8.39
N GLY A 33 -14.01 -4.88 8.32
CA GLY A 33 -12.58 -4.62 8.52
C GLY A 33 -12.10 -4.99 9.93
N CYS A 34 -10.81 -5.33 10.07
CA CYS A 34 -10.22 -5.79 11.33
C CYS A 34 -10.14 -4.66 12.37
N SER A 35 -10.25 -4.95 13.67
CA SER A 35 -10.20 -3.92 14.72
C SER A 35 -8.93 -3.06 14.63
N THR A 36 -7.78 -3.70 14.40
CA THR A 36 -6.49 -3.02 14.18
C THR A 36 -6.52 -2.07 12.98
N CYS A 37 -7.21 -2.46 11.92
CA CYS A 37 -7.34 -1.70 10.69
C CYS A 37 -8.27 -0.49 10.89
N ARG A 38 -9.36 -0.69 11.63
CA ARG A 38 -10.33 0.35 12.00
C ARG A 38 -9.68 1.41 12.89
N GLU A 39 -8.97 0.99 13.92
CA GLU A 39 -8.29 1.89 14.84
C GLU A 39 -7.23 2.74 14.13
N ARG A 40 -6.49 2.11 13.21
CA ARG A 40 -5.50 2.80 12.39
C ARG A 40 -6.07 3.58 11.22
N LYS A 41 -7.39 3.53 10.99
CA LYS A 41 -8.08 4.20 9.88
C LYS A 41 -7.47 3.87 8.51
N VAL A 42 -7.02 2.63 8.33
CA VAL A 42 -6.44 2.11 7.08
C VAL A 42 -7.41 1.14 6.41
N LYS A 43 -7.33 1.00 5.09
CA LYS A 43 -8.13 0.01 4.35
C LYS A 43 -7.78 -1.39 4.83
N CYS A 44 -8.79 -2.16 5.22
CA CYS A 44 -8.64 -3.58 5.52
C CYS A 44 -8.96 -4.40 4.28
N ASP A 45 -8.05 -5.29 3.87
CA ASP A 45 -8.26 -6.24 2.77
C ASP A 45 -9.02 -7.51 3.19
N GLU A 46 -9.43 -7.60 4.47
CA GLU A 46 -10.27 -8.68 5.05
C GLU A 46 -9.78 -10.12 4.83
N LYS A 47 -8.51 -10.29 4.43
CA LYS A 47 -7.89 -11.59 4.25
C LYS A 47 -7.77 -12.33 5.58
N ARG A 48 -8.03 -13.64 5.54
CA ARG A 48 -7.82 -14.59 6.63
C ARG A 48 -6.57 -15.44 6.36
N PRO A 49 -5.77 -15.83 7.36
CA PRO A 49 -5.89 -15.51 8.79
C PRO A 49 -5.51 -14.05 9.12
N PHE A 50 -4.55 -13.44 8.41
CA PHE A 50 -4.12 -12.07 8.68
C PHE A 50 -4.43 -11.14 7.50
N CYS A 51 -4.90 -9.93 7.80
CA CYS A 51 -5.10 -8.89 6.79
C CYS A 51 -3.73 -8.50 6.18
N THR A 52 -3.67 -8.11 4.90
CA THR A 52 -2.38 -7.77 4.26
C THR A 52 -1.66 -6.62 4.96
N GLN A 53 -2.39 -5.60 5.43
CA GLN A 53 -1.82 -4.51 6.21
C GLN A 53 -1.22 -4.98 7.54
N CYS A 54 -1.89 -5.91 8.21
CA CYS A 54 -1.49 -6.52 9.47
C CYS A 54 -0.24 -7.39 9.28
N LEU A 55 -0.23 -8.20 8.20
CA LEU A 55 0.87 -9.07 7.84
C LEU A 55 2.14 -8.28 7.49
N ARG A 56 2.01 -7.24 6.65
CA ARG A 56 3.16 -6.38 6.28
C ARG A 56 3.76 -5.67 7.48
N ARG A 57 2.92 -5.23 8.41
CA ARG A 57 3.33 -4.49 9.61
C ARG A 57 3.58 -5.41 10.81
N LYS A 58 3.41 -6.73 10.64
CA LYS A 58 3.50 -7.75 11.69
C LYS A 58 2.70 -7.41 12.96
N HIS A 59 1.54 -6.78 12.80
CA HIS A 59 0.64 -6.51 13.92
C HIS A 59 -0.34 -7.64 14.15
N HIS A 60 -0.82 -7.70 15.40
CA HIS A 60 -1.94 -8.56 15.77
C HIS A 60 -3.18 -8.22 14.92
N CYS A 61 -3.67 -9.22 14.17
CA CYS A 61 -4.93 -9.14 13.45
C CYS A 61 -5.96 -9.94 14.24
N PRO A 62 -7.07 -9.35 14.71
CA PRO A 62 -8.07 -10.08 15.49
C PRO A 62 -8.77 -11.20 14.68
N PHE A 63 -8.65 -11.19 13.35
CA PHE A 63 -9.15 -12.28 12.49
C PHE A 63 -8.17 -13.44 12.31
N GLY A 64 -6.95 -13.34 12.86
CA GLY A 64 -5.86 -14.28 12.66
C GLY A 64 -5.42 -14.90 13.97
N TYR A 65 -5.52 -16.22 14.03
CA TYR A 65 -5.19 -17.10 15.16
C TYR A 65 -5.42 -16.46 16.53
N SER A 66 -6.70 -16.28 16.87
CA SER A 66 -7.09 -16.70 18.22
C SER A 66 -6.84 -18.20 18.29
N VAL A 67 -5.77 -18.56 19.00
CA VAL A 67 -5.79 -19.78 19.82
C VAL A 67 -6.80 -19.60 20.95
#